data_AF-A0A8D2H2S1-F1
#
_entry.id   AF-A0A8D2H2S1-F1
#
_cell.length_a   1.000
_cell.length_b   1.000
_cell.length_c   1.000
_cell.angle_alpha   90.00
_cell.angle_beta   90.00
_cell.angle_gamma   90.00
#
_symmetry.space_group_name_H-M   'P 1'
#
loop_
_entity.id
_entity.type
_entity.pdbx_description
1 polymer ?
#
loop_
_entity_poly.entity_id
_entity_poly.type
_entity_poly.pdbx_seq_one_letter_code
_entity_poly.pdbx_strand_id
1 'polypeptide(L)'
;MAEVEETLKRLQSQKGVQGIIVVNTEGIPIKSTMDNPTTTQYANLMHNFILKARSTVREIDPQNDLTFLRIRSKKNEIMVAPGKGSFTHHLETDPHSRFSIAIKKTSHIGICSGPRRA
;
A
#
# COMPACT_ATOMS: atom_id res chain seq x y z
N MET A 1 -16.05 6.26 11.52
CA MET A 1 -14.82 6.52 12.32
C MET A 1 -14.24 5.26 12.95
N ALA A 2 -14.99 4.47 13.72
CA ALA A 2 -14.47 3.27 14.41
C ALA A 2 -14.00 2.14 13.48
N GLU A 3 -14.67 1.92 12.34
CA GLU A 3 -14.40 0.82 11.41
C GLU A 3 -13.05 0.94 10.68
N VAL A 4 -12.68 2.15 10.24
CA VAL A 4 -11.38 2.42 9.59
C VAL A 4 -10.24 2.12 10.55
N GLU A 5 -10.36 2.52 11.81
CA GLU A 5 -9.32 2.30 12.81
C GLU A 5 -9.17 0.82 13.18
N GLU A 6 -10.27 0.09 13.26
CA GLU A 6 -10.24 -1.37 13.46
C GLU A 6 -9.57 -2.08 12.27
N THR A 7 -9.86 -1.65 11.04
CA THR A 7 -9.25 -2.22 9.84
C THR A 7 -7.76 -1.90 9.75
N LEU A 8 -7.35 -0.69 10.12
CA LEU A 8 -5.94 -0.33 10.26
C LEU A 8 -5.24 -1.20 11.31
N LYS A 9 -5.86 -1.45 12.46
CA LYS A 9 -5.32 -2.38 13.48
C LYS A 9 -5.20 -3.81 12.96
N ARG A 10 -6.18 -4.31 12.20
CA ARG A 10 -6.12 -5.65 11.56
C ARG A 10 -4.95 -5.75 10.57
N LEU A 11 -4.73 -4.70 9.77
CA LEU A 11 -3.63 -4.65 8.81
C LEU A 11 -2.27 -4.52 9.50
N GLN A 12 -2.16 -3.70 10.55
CA GLN A 12 -0.95 -3.60 11.37
C GLN A 12 -0.61 -4.92 12.08
N SER A 13 -1.65 -5.68 12.48
CA SER A 13 -1.48 -6.98 13.14
C SER A 13 -0.93 -8.07 12.21
N GLN A 14 -0.91 -7.84 10.89
CA GLN A 14 -0.32 -8.79 9.96
C GLN A 14 1.21 -8.81 10.08
N LYS A 15 1.77 -10.01 10.20
CA LYS A 15 3.23 -10.20 10.28
C LYS A 15 3.93 -9.59 9.08
N GLY A 16 4.85 -8.67 9.37
CA GLY A 16 5.68 -7.99 8.39
C GLY A 16 5.15 -6.66 7.90
N VAL A 17 3.97 -6.17 8.30
CA VAL A 17 3.54 -4.81 7.93
C VAL A 17 4.42 -3.79 8.69
N GLN A 18 5.11 -2.93 7.94
CA GLN A 18 5.94 -1.86 8.51
C GLN A 18 5.12 -0.60 8.75
N GLY A 19 4.21 -0.29 7.82
CA GLY A 19 3.36 0.86 7.97
C GLY A 19 2.27 0.94 6.92
N ILE A 20 1.23 1.70 7.25
CA ILE A 20 0.09 1.95 6.38
C ILE A 20 -0.03 3.45 6.22
N ILE A 21 -0.26 3.89 4.99
CA ILE A 21 -0.43 5.27 4.62
C ILE A 21 -1.71 5.39 3.79
N VAL A 22 -2.58 6.29 4.21
CA VAL A 22 -3.83 6.64 3.52
C VAL A 22 -3.65 8.04 2.95
N VAL A 23 -3.84 8.19 1.64
CA VAL A 23 -3.54 9.43 0.91
C VAL A 23 -4.79 9.93 0.19
N ASN A 24 -4.97 11.25 0.22
CA ASN A 24 -6.01 11.95 -0.54
C ASN A 24 -5.68 11.95 -2.05
N THR A 25 -6.64 12.36 -2.88
CA THR A 25 -6.43 12.61 -4.32
C THR A 25 -5.33 13.60 -4.62
N GLU A 26 -5.06 14.50 -3.68
CA GLU A 26 -4.09 15.60 -3.80
C GLU A 26 -2.67 15.17 -3.39
N GLY A 27 -2.46 13.90 -3.01
CA GLY A 27 -1.16 13.43 -2.52
C GLY A 27 -0.88 13.77 -1.05
N ILE A 28 -1.86 14.34 -0.34
CA ILE A 28 -1.73 14.68 1.08
C ILE A 28 -2.06 13.44 1.94
N PRO A 29 -1.17 13.01 2.85
CA PRO A 29 -1.45 11.89 3.75
C PRO A 29 -2.51 12.28 4.81
N ILE A 30 -3.60 11.50 4.87
CA ILE A 30 -4.71 11.69 5.82
C ILE A 30 -4.43 10.94 7.12
N LYS A 31 -3.99 9.68 7.01
CA LYS A 31 -3.59 8.83 8.13
C LYS A 31 -2.32 8.09 7.78
N SER A 32 -1.39 8.01 8.71
CA SER A 32 -0.22 7.17 8.57
C SER A 32 0.21 6.60 9.90
N THR A 33 0.87 5.45 9.84
CA THR A 33 1.41 4.75 11.01
C THR A 33 2.94 4.89 11.06
N MET A 34 3.50 5.79 10.25
CA MET A 34 4.93 6.05 10.05
C MET A 34 5.22 7.54 10.28
N ASP A 35 6.50 7.90 10.34
CA ASP A 35 6.95 9.27 10.52
C ASP A 35 6.46 10.19 9.39
N ASN A 36 5.86 11.31 9.75
CA ASN A 36 5.36 12.33 8.82
C ASN A 36 6.30 12.67 7.63
N PRO A 37 7.62 12.92 7.81
CA PRO A 37 8.48 13.24 6.67
C PRO A 37 8.58 12.08 5.66
N THR A 38 8.68 10.84 6.15
CA THR A 38 8.74 9.66 5.28
C THR A 38 7.40 9.43 4.58
N THR A 39 6.29 9.60 5.31
CA THR A 39 4.93 9.46 4.81
C THR A 39 4.67 10.42 3.65
N THR A 40 5.01 11.70 3.79
CA THR A 40 4.83 12.71 2.72
C THR A 40 5.68 12.40 1.49
N GLN A 41 6.93 11.95 1.69
CA GLN A 41 7.79 11.54 0.59
C GLN A 41 7.19 10.35 -0.18
N TYR A 42 6.74 9.32 0.54
CA TYR A 42 6.09 8.16 -0.07
C TYR A 42 4.78 8.53 -0.77
N ALA A 43 3.95 9.36 -0.16
CA ALA A 43 2.69 9.81 -0.75
C ALA A 43 2.92 10.50 -2.11
N ASN A 44 3.87 11.45 -2.18
CA ASN A 44 4.19 12.17 -3.41
C ASN A 44 4.78 11.26 -4.51
N LEU A 45 5.71 10.38 -4.15
CA LEU A 45 6.32 9.46 -5.11
C LEU A 45 5.31 8.45 -5.65
N MET A 46 4.50 7.87 -4.77
CA MET A 46 3.48 6.89 -5.14
C MET A 46 2.36 7.53 -5.95
N HIS A 47 1.93 8.75 -5.61
CA HIS A 47 0.93 9.47 -6.38
C HIS A 47 1.36 9.64 -7.85
N ASN A 48 2.57 10.16 -8.07
CA ASN A 48 3.13 10.30 -9.42
C ASN A 48 3.28 8.97 -10.15
N PHE A 49 3.69 7.92 -9.43
CA PHE A 49 3.84 6.59 -10.02
C PHE A 49 2.51 6.00 -10.46
N ILE A 50 1.47 6.06 -9.60
CA ILE A 50 0.14 5.53 -9.89
C ILE A 50 -0.49 6.29 -11.06
N LEU A 51 -0.33 7.62 -11.12
CA LEU A 51 -0.86 8.43 -12.21
C LEU A 51 -0.29 7.97 -13.55
N LYS A 52 1.03 7.78 -13.63
CA LYS A 52 1.69 7.26 -14.83
C LYS A 52 1.29 5.82 -15.15
N ALA A 53 1.31 4.94 -14.15
CA ALA A 53 0.94 3.53 -14.32
C ALA A 53 -0.50 3.38 -14.82
N ARG A 54 -1.43 4.18 -14.29
CA ARG A 54 -2.83 4.19 -14.75
C ARG A 54 -2.95 4.68 -16.18
N SER A 55 -2.21 5.73 -16.57
CA SER A 55 -2.19 6.18 -17.97
C SER A 55 -1.67 5.10 -18.91
N THR A 56 -0.56 4.44 -18.56
CA THR A 56 0.01 3.35 -19.38
C THR A 56 -0.92 2.14 -19.48
N VAL A 57 -1.60 1.75 -18.40
CA VAL A 57 -2.60 0.65 -18.45
C VAL A 57 -3.75 1.00 -19.40
N ARG A 58 -4.23 2.25 -19.36
CA ARG A 58 -5.30 2.74 -20.25
C ARG A 58 -4.87 2.89 -21.70
N GLU A 59 -3.59 3.16 -21.96
CA GLU A 59 -3.02 3.16 -23.32
C GLU A 59 -2.97 1.75 -23.91
N ILE A 60 -2.73 0.72 -23.09
CA ILE A 60 -2.73 -0.69 -23.52
C ILE A 60 -4.16 -1.20 -23.72
N ASP A 61 -5.03 -0.97 -22.73
CA ASP A 61 -6.44 -1.37 -22.79
C ASP A 61 -7.31 -0.30 -22.10
N PRO A 62 -8.10 0.47 -22.87
CA PRO A 62 -8.94 1.54 -22.32
C PRO A 62 -10.11 1.03 -21.48
N GLN A 63 -10.47 -0.26 -21.55
CA GLN A 63 -11.49 -0.85 -20.68
C GLN A 63 -10.93 -1.33 -19.33
N ASN A 64 -9.61 -1.40 -19.18
CA ASN A 64 -8.98 -1.89 -17.96
C ASN A 64 -8.53 -0.73 -17.07
N ASP A 65 -8.89 -0.78 -15.79
CA ASP A 65 -8.46 0.20 -14.79
C ASP A 65 -7.50 -0.48 -13.80
N LEU A 66 -6.43 0.24 -13.44
CA LEU A 66 -5.52 -0.21 -12.39
C LEU A 66 -6.27 -0.30 -11.06
N THR A 67 -6.48 -1.52 -10.55
CA THR A 67 -7.18 -1.79 -9.28
C THR A 67 -6.20 -2.07 -8.14
N PHE A 68 -5.07 -2.70 -8.44
CA PHE A 68 -4.08 -3.09 -7.46
C PHE A 68 -2.69 -3.14 -8.06
N LEU A 69 -1.72 -2.62 -7.30
CA LEU A 69 -0.33 -2.54 -7.70
C LEU A 69 0.55 -3.03 -6.55
N ARG A 70 1.35 -4.07 -6.81
CA ARG A 70 2.27 -4.66 -5.84
C ARG A 70 3.71 -4.54 -6.34
N ILE A 71 4.51 -3.75 -5.64
CA ILE A 71 5.92 -3.54 -5.95
C ILE A 71 6.75 -4.27 -4.89
N ARG A 72 7.50 -5.30 -5.31
CA ARG A 72 8.37 -6.05 -4.41
C ARG A 72 9.82 -5.61 -4.59
N SER A 73 10.41 -5.11 -3.51
CA SER A 73 11.84 -4.81 -3.39
C SER A 73 12.51 -5.81 -2.44
N LYS A 74 13.85 -5.84 -2.43
CA LYS A 74 14.64 -6.73 -1.56
C LYS A 74 14.34 -6.54 -0.08
N LYS A 75 14.14 -5.29 0.35
CA LYS A 75 13.90 -4.91 1.75
C LYS A 75 12.41 -4.74 2.06
N ASN A 76 11.66 -4.17 1.13
CA ASN A 76 10.28 -3.73 1.33
C ASN A 76 9.39 -4.24 0.20
N GLU A 77 8.12 -4.39 0.50
CA GLU A 77 7.05 -4.70 -0.43
C GLU A 77 5.97 -3.63 -0.26
N ILE A 78 5.61 -2.97 -1.34
CA ILE A 78 4.66 -1.87 -1.34
C ILE A 78 3.42 -2.35 -2.10
N MET A 79 2.30 -2.37 -1.40
CA MET A 79 0.99 -2.69 -1.94
C MET A 79 0.20 -1.40 -2.05
N VAL A 80 -0.31 -1.10 -3.23
CA VAL A 80 -1.00 0.14 -3.54
C VAL A 80 -2.35 -0.22 -4.12
N ALA A 81 -3.41 0.29 -3.51
CA ALA A 81 -4.78 0.15 -3.98
C ALA A 81 -5.33 1.54 -4.34
N PRO A 82 -5.34 1.90 -5.64
CA PRO A 82 -6.14 3.02 -6.13
C PRO A 82 -7.62 2.68 -6.00
N GLY A 83 -8.30 3.36 -5.09
CA GLY A 83 -9.67 3.13 -4.66
C GLY A 83 -10.63 3.04 -5.84
N LYS A 84 -10.95 1.80 -6.18
CA LYS A 84 -12.14 1.25 -6.86
C LYS A 84 -12.15 -0.30 -6.87
N GLY A 85 -11.08 -0.98 -6.47
CA GLY A 85 -10.99 -2.45 -6.45
C GLY A 85 -10.74 -3.07 -5.06
N SER A 86 -11.80 -3.61 -4.46
CA SER A 86 -11.90 -4.88 -3.71
C SER A 86 -10.69 -5.45 -2.92
N PHE A 87 -9.90 -4.64 -2.20
CA PHE A 87 -9.12 -5.13 -1.05
C PHE A 87 -9.74 -4.75 0.30
N THR A 88 -10.65 -3.78 0.31
CA THR A 88 -11.26 -3.27 1.53
C THR A 88 -12.64 -2.69 1.21
N HIS A 89 -13.69 -3.51 1.27
CA HIS A 89 -15.07 -3.03 1.34
C HIS A 89 -15.36 -2.18 2.60
N HIS A 90 -14.38 -1.99 3.49
CA HIS A 90 -14.55 -1.39 4.83
C HIS A 90 -13.65 -0.17 5.12
N LEU A 91 -12.75 0.23 4.19
CA LEU A 91 -12.00 1.50 4.30
C LEU A 91 -12.62 2.62 3.46
N GLU A 92 -13.73 2.35 2.78
CA GLU A 92 -14.47 3.28 1.94
C GLU A 92 -15.54 4.03 2.75
N THR A 93 -15.15 4.59 3.90
CA THR A 93 -16.03 5.52 4.65
C THR A 93 -15.67 6.99 4.45
N ASP A 94 -14.61 7.29 3.68
CA ASP A 94 -14.22 8.66 3.34
C ASP A 94 -14.26 8.87 1.82
N PRO A 95 -15.23 9.64 1.27
CA PRO A 95 -15.36 9.90 -0.16
C PRO A 95 -14.18 10.67 -0.78
N HIS A 96 -13.26 11.19 0.05
CA HIS A 96 -12.03 11.86 -0.37
C HIS A 96 -10.81 10.91 -0.44
N SER A 97 -10.85 9.76 0.24
CA SER A 97 -9.69 8.87 0.30
C SER A 97 -9.63 7.98 -0.94
N ARG A 98 -8.80 8.35 -1.92
CA ARG A 98 -8.74 7.66 -3.22
C ARG A 98 -7.59 6.66 -3.34
N PHE A 99 -6.63 6.64 -2.42
CA PHE A 99 -5.50 5.70 -2.49
C PHE A 99 -5.08 5.22 -1.10
N SER A 100 -4.91 3.90 -0.95
CA SER A 100 -4.28 3.30 0.23
C SER A 100 -2.96 2.63 -0.15
N ILE A 101 -1.94 2.85 0.66
CA ILE A 101 -0.58 2.32 0.49
C ILE A 101 -0.26 1.52 1.75
N ALA A 102 0.01 0.23 1.59
CA ALA A 102 0.51 -0.63 2.65
C ALA A 102 1.97 -1.00 2.35
N ILE A 103 2.86 -0.71 3.29
CA ILE A 103 4.28 -1.06 3.23
C ILE A 103 4.50 -2.26 4.13
N LYS A 104 4.91 -3.37 3.52
CA LYS A 104 5.32 -4.60 4.18
C LYS A 104 6.84 -4.74 4.10
N LYS A 105 7.46 -5.28 5.13
CA LYS A 105 8.85 -5.75 5.11
C LYS A 105 8.85 -7.04 4.32
N THR A 106 9.69 -7.11 3.30
CA THR A 106 9.99 -8.40 2.68
C THR A 106 10.69 -9.21 3.76
N SER A 107 10.00 -10.20 4.35
CA SER A 107 10.68 -11.23 5.11
C SER A 107 11.58 -11.94 4.12
N HIS A 108 12.90 -11.80 4.29
CA HIS A 108 13.80 -12.78 3.73
C HIS A 108 13.22 -14.15 4.11
N ILE A 109 12.94 -14.97 3.09
CA ILE A 109 12.91 -16.41 3.24
C ILE A 109 14.06 -16.74 4.19
N GLY A 110 13.71 -17.28 5.35
CA GLY A 110 14.70 -17.84 6.26
C GLY A 110 15.53 -18.79 5.41
N ILE A 111 16.80 -18.45 5.23
CA ILE A 111 17.79 -19.48 4.98
C ILE A 111 17.66 -20.35 6.23
N CYS A 112 16.97 -21.48 6.08
CA CYS A 112 16.96 -22.52 7.09
C CYS A 112 18.41 -22.93 7.27
N SER A 113 19.10 -22.32 8.22
CA SER A 113 20.31 -22.87 8.82
C SER A 113 19.87 -24.08 9.64
N GLY A 114 19.55 -25.17 8.97
CA GLY A 114 19.47 -26.49 9.58
C GLY A 114 20.87 -26.86 10.08
N PRO A 115 20.99 -27.58 11.22
CA PRO A 115 22.29 -27.95 11.75
C PRO A 115 23.01 -28.84 10.74
N ARG A 116 24.26 -28.51 10.42
CA ARG A 116 25.18 -29.43 9.73
C ARG A 116 25.27 -30.70 10.58
N ARG A 117 24.68 -31.80 10.11
CA ARG A 117 25.09 -33.14 10.53
C ARG A 117 26.26 -33.54 9.63
N ALA A 118 27.43 -33.67 10.24
CA ALA A 118 28.49 -34.53 9.76
C ALA A 118 28.20 -35.96 10.22
#